data_AF-A0A843EGY7-F1
#
_entry.id   AF-A0A843EGY7-F1
#
_cell.length_a   1.000
_cell.length_b   1.000
_cell.length_c   1.000
_cell.angle_alpha   90.00
_cell.angle_beta   90.00
_cell.angle_gamma   90.00
#
_symmetry.space_group_name_H-M   'P 1'
#
loop_
_entity.id
_entity.type
_entity.pdbx_description
1 polymer ?
#
loop_
_entity_poly.entity_id
_entity_poly.type
_entity_poly.pdbx_seq_one_letter_code
_entity_poly.pdbx_strand_id
1 'polypeptide(L)' 'MTSFEIPESIRQGHIAYIINTSEVGATRAESDGHKIRQAATENNATIFTSLDTVRVLLDVLEETTLTISTIDA' A
#
# COMPACT_ATOMS: atom_id res chain seq x y z
N MET A 1 -1.24 16.40 -9.31
CA MET A 1 -0.83 15.50 -8.21
C MET A 1 0.58 15.88 -7.80
N THR A 2 0.69 16.77 -6.83
CA THR A 2 1.96 17.21 -6.25
C THR A 2 2.35 16.21 -5.15
N SER A 3 3.64 15.93 -5.01
CA SER A 3 4.24 14.85 -4.20
C SER A 3 3.88 14.79 -2.69
N PHE A 4 3.03 15.67 -2.19
CA PHE A 4 2.67 15.81 -0.77
C PHE A 4 1.33 15.16 -0.39
N GLU A 5 0.52 14.70 -1.34
CA GLU A 5 -0.82 14.16 -1.05
C GLU A 5 -0.77 12.79 -0.33
N ILE A 6 0.24 11.96 -0.59
CA ILE A 6 0.31 10.60 -0.03
C ILE A 6 0.53 10.63 1.50
N PRO A 7 1.54 11.32 2.07
CA PRO A 7 1.73 11.35 3.52
C PRO A 7 0.56 12.00 4.28
N GLU A 8 -0.15 12.94 3.65
CA GLU A 8 -1.34 13.53 4.24
C GLU A 8 -2.54 12.58 4.23
N SER A 9 -2.75 11.85 3.14
CA SER A 9 -3.79 10.83 3.04
C SER A 9 -3.58 9.68 4.03
N ILE A 10 -2.32 9.30 4.28
CA ILE A 10 -1.94 8.34 5.33
C ILE A 10 -2.36 8.86 6.71
N ARG A 11 -2.02 10.12 7.02
CA ARG A 11 -2.35 10.76 8.31
C ARG A 11 -3.86 10.92 8.55
N GLN A 12 -4.64 11.09 7.49
CA GLN A 12 -6.09 11.15 7.57
C GLN A 12 -6.76 9.77 7.77
N GLY A 13 -5.99 8.68 7.74
CA GLY A 13 -6.52 7.31 7.86
C GLY A 13 -7.26 6.82 6.61
N HIS A 14 -7.13 7.53 5.49
CA HIS A 14 -7.80 7.17 4.23
C HIS A 14 -7.11 6.03 3.47
N ILE A 15 -5.94 5.57 3.95
CA ILE A 15 -5.15 4.53 3.30
C ILE A 15 -5.00 3.34 4.24
N ALA A 16 -5.62 2.23 3.87
CA ALA A 16 -5.51 0.96 4.61
C ALA A 16 -4.19 0.22 4.31
N TYR A 17 -3.74 0.26 3.06
CA TYR A 17 -2.56 -0.49 2.59
C TYR A 17 -1.72 0.35 1.64
N ILE A 18 -0.39 0.26 1.78
CA ILE A 18 0.57 0.96 0.93
C ILE A 18 1.51 -0.08 0.33
N ILE A 19 1.63 -0.11 -0.99
CA ILE A 19 2.59 -0.97 -1.70
C ILE A 19 3.74 -0.10 -2.19
N ASN A 20 4.86 -0.14 -1.48
CA ASN A 20 6.07 0.61 -1.81
C ASN A 20 7.14 -0.36 -2.30
N THR A 21 7.12 -0.67 -3.59
CA THR A 21 8.17 -1.49 -4.22
C THR A 21 9.30 -0.58 -4.67
N SER A 22 10.55 -1.00 -4.45
CA SER A 22 11.73 -0.21 -4.81
C SER A 22 12.78 -1.15 -5.38
N GLU A 23 13.36 -0.80 -6.52
CA GLU A 23 14.52 -1.52 -7.05
C GLU A 23 15.77 -1.17 -6.24
N VAL A 24 16.62 -2.16 -5.96
CA VAL A 24 17.90 -1.96 -5.28
C VAL A 24 18.75 -1.02 -6.14
N GLY A 25 18.91 0.24 -5.71
CA GLY A 25 19.70 1.26 -6.40
C GLY A 25 18.93 2.46 -6.96
N ALA A 26 17.60 2.51 -6.84
CA ALA A 26 16.80 3.65 -7.28
C ALA A 26 16.97 4.86 -6.32
N THR A 27 18.00 5.68 -6.55
CA THR A 27 18.42 6.78 -5.66
C THR A 27 17.35 7.85 -5.42
N ARG A 28 16.40 8.04 -6.35
CA ARG A 28 15.24 8.94 -6.17
C ARG A 28 14.09 8.31 -5.38
N ALA A 29 13.88 7.01 -5.52
CA ALA A 29 12.87 6.27 -4.76
C ALA A 29 13.25 6.15 -3.27
N GLU A 30 14.54 6.19 -2.96
CA GLU A 30 15.05 6.20 -1.58
C GLU A 30 14.54 7.40 -0.76
N SER A 31 14.54 8.63 -1.33
CA SER A 31 14.09 9.84 -0.62
C SER A 31 12.59 9.80 -0.30
N ASP A 32 11.76 9.49 -1.27
CA ASP A 32 10.30 9.59 -1.10
C ASP A 32 9.72 8.30 -0.51
N GLY A 33 10.25 7.14 -0.89
CA GLY A 33 9.92 5.86 -0.25
C GLY A 33 10.26 5.87 1.24
N HIS A 34 11.36 6.52 1.65
CA HIS A 34 11.67 6.70 3.07
C HIS A 34 10.63 7.56 3.79
N LYS A 35 10.22 8.70 3.22
CA LYS A 35 9.17 9.56 3.82
C LYS A 35 7.83 8.85 3.93
N ILE A 36 7.44 8.05 2.92
CA ILE A 36 6.21 7.27 2.94
C ILE A 36 6.29 6.17 4.01
N ARG A 37 7.42 5.47 4.11
CA ARG A 37 7.65 4.46 5.16
C ARG A 37 7.59 5.04 6.57
N GLN A 38 8.18 6.20 6.76
CA GLN A 38 8.11 6.92 8.02
C GLN A 38 6.67 7.30 8.36
N ALA A 39 5.98 7.99 7.44
CA ALA A 39 4.59 8.43 7.66
C ALA A 39 3.65 7.24 7.93
N ALA A 40 3.80 6.13 7.22
CA ALA A 40 2.99 4.94 7.47
C ALA A 40 3.24 4.32 8.84
N THR A 41 4.51 4.21 9.24
CA THR A 41 4.90 3.67 10.56
C THR A 41 4.34 4.54 11.69
N GLU A 42 4.42 5.86 11.55
CA GLU A 42 3.89 6.81 12.54
C GLU A 42 2.36 6.79 12.65
N ASN A 43 1.66 6.34 11.60
CA ASN A 43 0.19 6.32 11.53
C ASN A 43 -0.40 4.90 11.59
N ASN A 44 0.40 3.89 11.95
CA ASN A 44 -0.01 2.47 12.00
C ASN A 44 -0.61 1.95 10.68
N ALA A 45 -0.21 2.52 9.55
CA ALA A 45 -0.62 2.05 8.23
C ALA A 45 0.29 0.92 7.76
N THR A 46 -0.30 -0.15 7.21
CA THR A 46 0.46 -1.33 6.77
C THR A 46 1.17 -1.05 5.45
N ILE A 47 2.49 -1.25 5.42
CA ILE A 47 3.33 -1.13 4.22
C ILE A 47 3.82 -2.50 3.75
N PHE A 48 3.72 -2.71 2.44
CA PHE A 48 4.34 -3.83 1.73
C PHE A 48 5.50 -3.32 0.88
N THR A 49 6.69 -3.88 1.08
CA THR A 49 7.88 -3.53 0.29
C THR A 49 8.17 -4.48 -0.86
N SER A 50 7.45 -5.61 -0.91
CA SER A 50 7.65 -6.69 -1.87
C SER A 50 6.33 -7.07 -2.51
N LEU A 51 6.31 -7.23 -3.84
CA LEU A 51 5.13 -7.70 -4.57
C LEU A 51 4.75 -9.14 -4.18
N ASP A 52 5.72 -9.96 -3.80
CA ASP A 52 5.47 -11.34 -3.38
C ASP A 52 4.56 -11.43 -2.14
N THR A 53 4.75 -10.52 -1.17
CA THR A 53 3.90 -10.45 0.02
C THR A 53 2.49 -9.96 -0.31
N VAL A 54 2.35 -9.10 -1.33
CA VAL A 54 1.03 -8.62 -1.80
C VAL A 54 0.24 -9.74 -2.48
N ARG A 55 0.90 -10.61 -3.27
CA ARG A 55 0.23 -11.75 -3.92
C ARG A 55 -0.42 -12.68 -2.90
N VAL A 56 0.31 -13.03 -1.85
CA VAL A 56 -0.22 -13.88 -0.76
C VAL A 56 -1.40 -13.20 -0.05
N LEU A 57 -1.34 -11.87 0.15
CA LEU A 57 -2.48 -11.14 0.71
C LEU A 57 -3.70 -11.19 -0.22
N LEU A 58 -3.52 -11.02 -1.52
CA LEU A 58 -4.61 -11.09 -2.48
C LEU A 58 -5.25 -12.47 -2.52
N ASP A 59 -4.46 -13.55 -2.45
CA ASP A 59 -4.98 -14.92 -2.37
C ASP A 59 -5.86 -15.12 -1.11
N VAL A 60 -5.40 -14.59 0.04
CA VAL A 60 -6.18 -14.67 1.30
C VAL A 60 -7.43 -13.79 1.24
N LEU A 61 -7.36 -12.60 0.63
CA LEU A 61 -8.52 -11.73 0.44
C LEU A 61 -9.54 -12.37 -0.50
N GLU A 62 -9.12 -13.08 -1.55
CA GLU A 62 -10.01 -13.83 -2.44
C GLU A 62 -10.68 -14.99 -1.72
N GLU A 63 -9.96 -15.72 -0.86
CA GLU A 63 -10.51 -16.83 -0.07
C GLU A 63 -11.51 -16.36 1.01
N THR A 64 -11.25 -15.19 1.62
CA THR A 64 -12.08 -14.63 2.71
C THR A 64 -13.20 -13.72 2.24
N THR A 65 -13.11 -13.18 1.02
CA THR A 65 -14.18 -12.38 0.42
C THR A 65 -15.24 -13.33 -0.12
N LEU A 66 -16.44 -13.30 0.46
CA LEU A 66 -17.64 -13.86 -0.17
C LEU A 66 -17.71 -13.27 -1.58
N THR A 67 -17.44 -14.08 -2.61
CA THR A 67 -17.59 -13.69 -4.00
C THR A 67 -19.06 -13.36 -4.20
N ILE A 68 -19.42 -12.08 -4.09
CA ILE A 68 -20.72 -11.58 -4.52
C ILE A 68 -20.69 -11.71 -6.04
N SER A 69 -20.99 -12.93 -6.50
CA SER A 69 -21.21 -13.21 -7.91
C SER A 69 -22.30 -12.25 -8.34
N THR A 70 -21.99 -11.40 -9.31
CA THR A 70 -22.95 -10.48 -9.91
C THR A 70 -24.23 -11.26 -10.18
N ILE A 71 -25.34 -10.83 -9.60
CA ILE A 71 -26.67 -11.33 -9.98
C ILE A 71 -26.88 -10.81 -11.38
N ASP A 72 -26.65 -11.67 -12.38
CA ASP A 72 -27.12 -11.44 -13.74
C ASP A 72 -28.66 -11.36 -13.67
N ALA A 73 -29.21 -10.22 -14.09
CA ALA A 73 -30.64 -9.92 -14.05
C ALA A 73 -31.29 -10.23 -15.40
#